data_AF-A1RCM6-F1
#
_entry.id   AF-A1RCM6-F1
#
_cell.length_a   1.000
_cell.length_b   1.000
_cell.length_c   1.000
_cell.angle_alpha   90.00
_cell.angle_beta   90.00
_cell.angle_gamma   90.00
#
_symmetry.space_group_name_H-M   'P 1'
#
loop_
_entity.id
_entity.type
_entity.pdbx_description
1 polymer ?
#
loop_
_entity_poly.entity_id
_entity_poly.type
_entity_poly.pdbx_seq_one_letter_code
_entity_poly.pdbx_strand_id
1 'polypeptide(L)'
;MLRNHQKPGGENLLRKYGVADGCCTASSEDAHMLNLQPTVGARGQNQTMPNQLTVGKPRYGSLSTGNTDTSEVSATLERTSEGIFVSITFSHDESPEYAQWFTPSYFDIAAVTAEKTQPRPPVPSTLFFYDSHGPVALVGCRNAGYHTNHRIGSGRVYVGAAVLAAPSTAHAKVMGMRSTVSGLRAWLGTSAISHTTNFDKQTGRFKSAEIQVVIPEVIDIPDSKLVLRPAINRTPRDGALMIEDIVWVEHKTEEESSWRLHQLAMRAVRDLLAVSRWRDESLIPVSVARTEDSIKGDTPESERQQWWRDVADSSAPEPKEETRRLEHLILWEDLGPEGLANWIKLRDDFARAVDPAVSSIYLEGVTVEVQLTQIAISLEALGYLLFMRKDGASETKAGGISFQRRLNRIVQEVPGLLPFVDATWSQRMADTYNSVKHANRDLPQTVDVANSWREGALLFRTWIANELGVERDKLRERIARDSQIHSFIVAGD
;
A
#
# COMPACT_ATOMS: atom_id res chain seq x y z
N MET A 1 -36.05 -52.33 50.52
CA MET A 1 -35.34 -51.08 50.22
C MET A 1 -33.98 -51.16 50.89
N LEU A 2 -33.05 -51.84 50.21
CA LEU A 2 -31.77 -52.36 50.71
C LEU A 2 -30.65 -51.46 50.14
N ARG A 3 -29.74 -50.88 50.95
CA ARG A 3 -28.53 -51.47 51.57
C ARG A 3 -27.47 -51.98 50.58
N ASN A 4 -26.22 -51.64 50.94
CA ASN A 4 -24.98 -52.42 50.81
C ASN A 4 -24.21 -52.38 49.48
N HIS A 5 -22.91 -52.08 49.60
CA HIS A 5 -21.77 -52.98 49.24
C HIS A 5 -21.38 -52.82 47.75
N GLN A 6 -20.15 -52.99 47.27
CA GLN A 6 -18.95 -53.65 47.75
C GLN A 6 -17.82 -53.28 46.74
N LYS A 7 -16.58 -53.05 47.20
CA LYS A 7 -15.36 -53.47 46.45
C LYS A 7 -15.33 -55.03 46.40
N PRO A 8 -14.30 -55.78 45.95
CA PRO A 8 -13.06 -55.52 45.19
C PRO A 8 -12.78 -56.65 44.14
N GLY A 9 -11.56 -56.71 43.60
CA GLY A 9 -10.87 -57.98 43.30
C GLY A 9 -10.50 -58.11 41.82
N GLY A 10 -9.31 -58.59 41.43
CA GLY A 10 -8.15 -59.14 42.12
C GLY A 10 -7.11 -59.35 41.02
N GLU A 11 -5.89 -58.86 41.20
CA GLU A 11 -4.71 -59.67 41.56
C GLU A 11 -4.31 -60.76 40.55
N ASN A 12 -3.07 -60.58 40.07
CA ASN A 12 -2.03 -61.57 39.84
C ASN A 12 -2.22 -62.57 38.68
N LEU A 13 -1.23 -62.64 37.79
CA LEU A 13 -0.18 -63.67 37.92
C LEU A 13 1.00 -63.49 36.93
N LEU A 14 2.19 -63.37 37.52
CA LEU A 14 3.49 -63.99 37.21
C LEU A 14 4.04 -63.91 35.77
N ARG A 15 5.13 -63.16 35.55
CA ARG A 15 6.56 -63.50 35.81
C ARG A 15 7.14 -64.64 34.95
N LYS A 16 8.26 -64.30 34.29
CA LYS A 16 9.45 -65.08 33.82
C LYS A 16 9.64 -64.84 32.33
N TYR A 17 10.72 -64.27 31.81
CA TYR A 17 12.17 -64.27 32.14
C TYR A 17 12.72 -62.88 31.71
N GLY A 18 13.77 -62.23 32.22
CA GLY A 18 15.01 -62.63 32.86
C GLY A 18 16.15 -61.74 32.30
N VAL A 19 16.45 -60.64 33.03
CA VAL A 19 17.75 -59.94 33.25
C VAL A 19 18.73 -59.68 32.07
N ALA A 20 19.05 -58.40 31.81
CA ALA A 20 20.36 -57.75 32.13
C ALA A 20 20.59 -56.41 31.38
N ASP A 21 20.83 -55.36 32.16
CA ASP A 21 21.70 -54.17 31.99
C ASP A 21 21.73 -53.32 30.71
N GLY A 22 21.55 -52.00 30.90
CA GLY A 22 21.93 -50.97 29.93
C GLY A 22 21.35 -49.61 30.24
N CYS A 23 22.06 -48.81 31.03
CA CYS A 23 21.76 -47.41 31.33
C CYS A 23 21.72 -46.56 30.05
N CYS A 24 20.63 -45.82 29.77
CA CYS A 24 20.62 -44.62 28.92
C CYS A 24 19.38 -43.75 29.21
N THR A 25 19.65 -42.52 29.60
CA THR A 25 18.72 -41.42 29.85
C THR A 25 18.16 -40.85 28.54
N ALA A 26 16.90 -40.43 28.59
CA ALA A 26 16.11 -39.90 27.49
C ALA A 26 16.65 -38.57 26.91
N SER A 27 16.63 -38.45 25.58
CA SER A 27 16.50 -37.19 24.85
C SER A 27 15.62 -37.43 23.62
N SER A 28 14.41 -36.85 23.62
CA SER A 28 13.52 -36.84 22.46
C SER A 28 13.94 -35.72 21.52
N GLU A 29 14.50 -36.10 20.36
CA GLU A 29 14.69 -35.23 19.21
C GLU A 29 13.33 -35.05 18.50
N ASP A 30 12.70 -33.89 18.69
CA ASP A 30 11.63 -33.42 17.79
C ASP A 30 12.27 -32.52 16.72
N ALA A 31 12.54 -33.13 15.56
CA ALA A 31 13.01 -32.44 14.38
C ALA A 31 11.84 -31.67 13.73
N HIS A 32 11.87 -30.34 13.84
CA HIS A 32 11.03 -29.46 13.02
C HIS A 32 11.46 -29.55 11.55
N MET A 33 10.68 -30.29 10.77
CA MET A 33 10.76 -30.36 9.31
C MET A 33 10.45 -28.99 8.70
N LEU A 34 11.47 -28.38 8.12
CA LEU A 34 11.38 -27.24 7.21
C LEU A 34 10.59 -27.67 5.96
N ASN A 35 9.49 -26.99 5.66
CA ASN A 35 8.76 -27.11 4.40
C ASN A 35 9.66 -26.64 3.23
N LEU A 36 10.39 -27.59 2.66
CA LEU A 36 11.02 -27.47 1.35
C LEU A 36 9.92 -27.60 0.29
N GLN A 37 9.92 -26.68 -0.67
CA GLN A 37 9.18 -26.87 -1.92
C GLN A 37 9.60 -28.20 -2.56
N PRO A 38 8.67 -29.00 -3.11
CA PRO A 38 9.05 -30.22 -3.82
C PRO A 38 9.80 -29.84 -5.10
N THR A 39 11.11 -30.11 -5.10
CA THR A 39 11.92 -30.13 -6.32
C THR A 39 11.81 -31.52 -6.95
N VAL A 40 11.44 -31.51 -8.23
CA VAL A 40 11.03 -32.64 -9.06
C VAL A 40 12.15 -33.68 -9.25
N GLY A 41 11.80 -34.96 -9.11
CA GLY A 41 12.62 -36.10 -9.55
C GLY A 41 12.73 -36.18 -11.08
N ALA A 42 13.96 -36.37 -11.56
CA ALA A 42 14.42 -36.30 -12.94
C ALA A 42 13.53 -36.97 -14.01
N ARG A 43 12.93 -36.16 -14.89
CA ARG A 43 12.83 -36.35 -16.36
C ARG A 43 12.35 -35.04 -17.01
N GLY A 44 13.20 -34.43 -17.82
CA GLY A 44 12.91 -33.22 -18.62
C GLY A 44 12.80 -31.94 -17.79
N GLN A 45 13.90 -31.21 -17.63
CA GLN A 45 13.84 -29.85 -17.06
C GLN A 45 13.14 -28.90 -18.05
N ASN A 46 11.82 -28.82 -17.97
CA ASN A 46 11.13 -27.57 -18.28
C ASN A 46 11.46 -26.62 -17.13
N GLN A 47 12.47 -25.76 -17.29
CA GLN A 47 12.55 -24.56 -16.48
C GLN A 47 11.28 -23.74 -16.79
N THR A 48 10.25 -23.85 -15.97
CA THR A 48 9.12 -22.91 -16.04
C THR A 48 9.69 -21.53 -15.76
N MET A 49 9.77 -20.70 -16.80
CA MET A 49 10.18 -19.31 -16.63
C MET A 49 9.23 -18.64 -15.64
N PRO A 50 9.75 -17.82 -14.71
CA PRO A 50 8.91 -17.20 -13.69
C PRO A 50 7.86 -16.31 -14.36
N ASN A 51 6.60 -16.42 -13.93
CA ASN A 51 5.52 -15.57 -14.42
C ASN A 51 5.68 -14.17 -13.82
N GLN A 52 6.56 -13.36 -14.43
CA GLN A 52 6.88 -11.99 -14.04
C GLN A 52 6.61 -11.04 -15.21
N LEU A 53 6.42 -9.76 -14.90
CA LEU A 53 6.29 -8.69 -15.88
C LEU A 53 7.33 -7.60 -15.60
N THR A 54 8.53 -7.80 -16.14
CA THR A 54 9.68 -6.89 -15.98
C THR A 54 9.58 -5.70 -16.93
N VAL A 55 9.96 -4.51 -16.45
CA VAL A 55 10.01 -3.30 -17.28
C VAL A 55 10.94 -3.49 -18.48
N GLY A 56 10.48 -3.13 -19.68
CA GLY A 56 11.23 -3.20 -20.93
C GLY A 56 11.41 -4.61 -21.50
N LYS A 57 10.72 -5.62 -20.96
CA LYS A 57 10.73 -7.01 -21.47
C LYS A 57 9.33 -7.41 -21.95
N PRO A 58 9.02 -7.31 -23.25
CA PRO A 58 7.72 -7.68 -23.78
C PRO A 58 7.48 -9.19 -23.71
N ARG A 59 6.21 -9.57 -23.53
CA ARG A 59 5.70 -10.94 -23.54
C ARG A 59 4.77 -11.13 -24.74
N TYR A 60 4.97 -12.19 -25.50
CA TYR A 60 4.20 -12.49 -26.70
C TYR A 60 3.27 -13.67 -26.43
N GLY A 61 1.97 -13.49 -26.70
CA GLY A 61 0.97 -14.48 -26.39
C GLY A 61 -0.35 -14.18 -27.06
N SER A 62 -1.42 -14.71 -26.48
CA SER A 62 -2.78 -14.53 -26.97
C SER A 62 -3.61 -13.73 -25.96
N LEU A 63 -4.53 -12.93 -26.48
CA LEU A 63 -5.46 -12.11 -25.73
C LEU A 63 -6.89 -12.54 -26.02
N SER A 64 -7.71 -12.64 -24.98
CA SER A 64 -9.15 -12.86 -25.09
C SER A 64 -9.91 -11.97 -24.10
N THR A 65 -11.22 -11.85 -24.31
CA THR A 65 -12.13 -11.15 -23.39
C THR A 65 -12.53 -12.01 -22.18
N GLY A 66 -12.09 -13.28 -22.14
CA GLY A 66 -12.54 -14.28 -21.18
C GLY A 66 -13.95 -14.84 -21.46
N ASN A 67 -14.64 -14.38 -22.52
CA ASN A 67 -15.86 -14.99 -23.01
C ASN A 67 -15.52 -16.02 -24.12
N THR A 68 -16.22 -17.16 -24.14
CA THR A 68 -16.07 -18.20 -25.17
C THR A 68 -16.46 -17.74 -26.57
N ASP A 69 -17.22 -16.65 -26.67
CA ASP A 69 -17.73 -16.12 -27.95
C ASP A 69 -16.74 -15.19 -28.67
N THR A 70 -15.61 -14.84 -28.06
CA THR A 70 -14.59 -13.97 -28.68
C THR A 70 -13.37 -14.79 -29.07
N SER A 71 -13.04 -14.81 -30.36
CA SER A 71 -11.83 -15.46 -30.87
C SER A 71 -10.59 -14.87 -30.24
N GLU A 72 -9.57 -15.68 -29.94
CA GLU A 72 -8.32 -15.18 -29.38
C GLU A 72 -7.50 -14.44 -30.45
N VAL A 73 -6.79 -13.37 -30.05
CA VAL A 73 -5.92 -12.60 -30.94
C VAL A 73 -4.48 -12.61 -30.45
N SER A 74 -3.52 -12.67 -31.36
CA SER A 74 -2.11 -12.50 -31.03
C SER A 74 -1.85 -11.12 -30.44
N ALA A 75 -1.12 -11.07 -29.33
CA ALA A 75 -0.93 -9.87 -28.54
C ALA A 75 0.48 -9.80 -27.95
N THR A 76 0.94 -8.58 -27.70
CA THR A 76 2.16 -8.30 -26.93
C THR A 76 1.80 -7.57 -25.65
N LEU A 77 2.09 -8.18 -24.50
CA LEU A 77 1.98 -7.56 -23.18
C LEU A 77 3.33 -6.98 -22.77
N GLU A 78 3.37 -5.70 -22.43
CA GLU A 78 4.60 -5.01 -22.06
C GLU A 78 4.39 -4.07 -20.88
N ARG A 79 5.37 -4.04 -19.97
CA ARG A 79 5.48 -3.00 -18.94
C ARG A 79 6.59 -2.05 -19.32
N THR A 80 6.28 -0.76 -19.31
CA THR A 80 7.20 0.36 -19.61
C THR A 80 7.25 1.31 -18.41
N SER A 81 8.05 2.37 -18.50
CA SER A 81 8.01 3.48 -17.52
C SER A 81 6.69 4.26 -17.53
N GLU A 82 5.95 4.21 -18.65
CA GLU A 82 4.66 4.91 -18.81
C GLU A 82 3.46 4.08 -18.35
N GLY A 83 3.67 2.81 -18.01
CA GLY A 83 2.62 1.90 -17.57
C GLY A 83 2.66 0.54 -18.28
N ILE A 84 1.56 -0.20 -18.15
CA ILE A 84 1.39 -1.54 -18.72
C ILE A 84 0.49 -1.44 -19.94
N PHE A 85 0.90 -2.06 -21.03
CA PHE A 85 0.19 -2.01 -22.29
C PHE A 85 0.04 -3.39 -22.92
N VAL A 86 -1.07 -3.60 -23.60
CA VAL A 86 -1.24 -4.68 -24.55
C VAL A 86 -1.39 -4.11 -25.94
N SER A 87 -0.59 -4.62 -26.88
CA SER A 87 -0.68 -4.27 -28.30
C SER A 87 -1.21 -5.45 -29.10
N ILE A 88 -2.18 -5.20 -29.97
CA ILE A 88 -2.75 -6.20 -30.86
C ILE A 88 -2.79 -5.68 -32.30
N THR A 89 -2.67 -6.59 -33.26
CA THR A 89 -3.03 -6.32 -34.65
C THR A 89 -4.49 -6.66 -34.87
N PHE A 90 -5.21 -5.83 -35.62
CA PHE A 90 -6.59 -6.10 -36.01
C PHE A 90 -6.81 -5.88 -37.50
N SER A 91 -7.75 -6.61 -38.07
CA SER A 91 -8.29 -6.45 -39.41
C SER A 91 -9.78 -6.14 -39.31
N HIS A 92 -10.28 -5.20 -40.12
CA HIS A 92 -11.72 -4.92 -40.19
C HIS A 92 -12.53 -6.10 -40.75
N ASP A 93 -11.88 -6.96 -41.54
CA ASP A 93 -12.52 -8.11 -42.19
C ASP A 93 -12.37 -9.40 -41.36
N GLU A 94 -11.19 -9.62 -40.76
CA GLU A 94 -10.86 -10.90 -40.09
C GLU A 94 -11.07 -10.88 -38.58
N SER A 95 -11.02 -9.69 -37.96
CA SER A 95 -11.16 -9.54 -36.50
C SER A 95 -11.96 -8.27 -36.15
N PRO A 96 -13.19 -8.11 -36.68
CA PRO A 96 -13.98 -6.90 -36.53
C PRO A 96 -14.27 -6.55 -35.06
N GLU A 97 -14.39 -7.55 -34.18
CA GLU A 97 -14.63 -7.37 -32.74
C GLU A 97 -13.51 -6.58 -32.05
N TYR A 98 -12.26 -6.76 -32.48
CA TYR A 98 -11.09 -6.03 -31.97
C TYR A 98 -10.91 -4.68 -32.67
N ALA A 99 -11.25 -4.60 -33.96
CA ALA A 99 -11.19 -3.33 -34.70
C ALA A 99 -12.16 -2.27 -34.13
N GLN A 100 -13.30 -2.72 -33.62
CA GLN A 100 -14.33 -1.87 -33.01
C GLN A 100 -13.88 -1.19 -31.71
N TRP A 101 -12.89 -1.76 -31.00
CA TRP A 101 -12.32 -1.14 -29.79
C TRP A 101 -11.62 0.20 -30.06
N PHE A 102 -11.12 0.37 -31.28
CA PHE A 102 -10.22 1.46 -31.63
C PHE A 102 -10.81 2.42 -32.66
N THR A 103 -11.50 1.90 -33.67
CA THR A 103 -11.85 2.69 -34.85
C THR A 103 -13.24 3.34 -34.74
N PRO A 104 -13.42 4.57 -35.25
CA PRO A 104 -14.72 5.22 -35.40
C PRO A 104 -15.66 4.49 -36.37
N SER A 105 -16.97 4.73 -36.23
CA SER A 105 -18.05 4.06 -36.97
C SER A 105 -17.99 4.15 -38.50
N TYR A 106 -17.30 5.15 -39.06
CA TYR A 106 -17.23 5.38 -40.51
C TYR A 106 -16.33 4.39 -41.28
N PHE A 107 -15.43 3.65 -40.60
CA PHE A 107 -14.52 2.71 -41.26
C PHE A 107 -15.10 1.32 -41.54
N ASP A 108 -16.37 1.12 -41.23
CA ASP A 108 -17.07 -0.15 -41.41
C ASP A 108 -18.10 0.01 -42.53
N ILE A 109 -17.72 -0.45 -43.72
CA ILE A 109 -18.52 -0.28 -44.95
C ILE A 109 -19.89 -0.97 -44.83
N ALA A 110 -20.00 -2.00 -43.99
CA ALA A 110 -21.27 -2.70 -43.72
C ALA A 110 -22.19 -1.93 -42.74
N ALA A 111 -21.61 -1.15 -41.82
CA ALA A 111 -22.38 -0.35 -40.85
C ALA A 111 -23.01 0.92 -41.46
N VAL A 112 -22.48 1.44 -42.57
CA VAL A 112 -23.04 2.61 -43.28
C VAL A 112 -24.40 2.31 -43.90
N THR A 113 -24.71 1.03 -44.18
CA THR A 113 -25.97 0.60 -44.82
C THR A 113 -27.07 0.17 -43.85
N ALA A 114 -26.80 0.04 -42.54
CA ALA A 114 -27.78 -0.42 -41.55
C ALA A 114 -28.24 0.74 -40.64
N GLU A 115 -29.51 1.15 -40.79
CA GLU A 115 -30.19 1.99 -39.80
C GLU A 115 -30.25 1.26 -38.44
N LYS A 116 -29.28 1.55 -37.56
CA LYS A 116 -29.43 1.83 -36.12
C LYS A 116 -28.07 1.84 -35.44
N THR A 117 -27.70 3.05 -35.04
CA THR A 117 -26.67 3.44 -34.07
C THR A 117 -26.81 2.68 -32.74
N GLN A 118 -26.26 1.47 -32.65
CA GLN A 118 -25.82 0.96 -31.35
C GLN A 118 -24.40 1.51 -31.08
N PRO A 119 -24.15 2.10 -29.90
CA PRO A 119 -22.81 2.54 -29.53
C PRO A 119 -21.87 1.33 -29.53
N ARG A 120 -20.72 1.43 -30.21
CA ARG A 120 -19.71 0.36 -30.24
C ARG A 120 -19.26 0.04 -28.82
N PRO A 121 -19.08 -1.25 -28.48
CA PRO A 121 -18.62 -1.62 -27.16
C PRO A 121 -17.21 -1.06 -26.93
N PRO A 122 -16.97 -0.39 -25.79
CA PRO A 122 -15.61 0.04 -25.44
C PRO A 122 -14.73 -1.19 -25.21
N VAL A 123 -13.41 -0.98 -25.18
CA VAL A 123 -12.47 -1.99 -24.66
C VAL A 123 -13.00 -2.49 -23.31
N PRO A 124 -13.21 -3.81 -23.13
CA PRO A 124 -13.63 -4.37 -21.86
C PRO A 124 -12.67 -3.94 -20.75
N SER A 125 -13.20 -3.62 -19.56
CA SER A 125 -12.35 -3.20 -18.43
C SER A 125 -11.47 -4.33 -17.88
N THR A 126 -11.75 -5.58 -18.28
CA THR A 126 -10.94 -6.75 -17.99
C THR A 126 -10.64 -7.54 -19.25
N LEU A 127 -9.42 -8.05 -19.35
CA LEU A 127 -8.97 -8.90 -20.44
C LEU A 127 -8.14 -10.05 -19.88
N PHE A 128 -7.99 -11.12 -20.64
CA PHE A 128 -7.20 -12.28 -20.29
C PHE A 128 -6.07 -12.46 -21.29
N PHE A 129 -4.83 -12.53 -20.79
CA PHE A 129 -3.65 -12.77 -21.59
C PHE A 129 -3.01 -14.09 -21.17
N TYR A 130 -2.53 -14.88 -22.12
CA TYR A 130 -1.76 -16.08 -21.80
C TYR A 130 -0.58 -16.25 -22.77
N ASP A 131 0.54 -16.72 -22.24
CA ASP A 131 1.74 -17.04 -23.01
C ASP A 131 2.47 -18.24 -22.40
N SER A 132 3.71 -18.49 -22.83
CA SER A 132 4.56 -19.57 -22.31
C SER A 132 4.98 -19.43 -20.84
N HIS A 133 4.84 -18.25 -20.22
CA HIS A 133 5.10 -18.04 -18.79
C HIS A 133 3.84 -18.27 -17.95
N GLY A 134 2.66 -18.32 -18.58
CA GLY A 134 1.38 -18.61 -17.94
C GLY A 134 0.35 -17.49 -18.07
N PRO A 135 -0.83 -17.68 -17.47
CA PRO A 135 -1.94 -16.75 -17.63
C PRO A 135 -1.75 -15.47 -16.83
N VAL A 136 -2.39 -14.39 -17.29
CA VAL A 136 -2.38 -13.05 -16.71
C VAL A 136 -3.77 -12.43 -16.85
N ALA A 137 -4.39 -12.06 -15.75
CA ALA A 137 -5.62 -11.27 -15.77
C ALA A 137 -5.27 -9.78 -15.81
N LEU A 138 -5.82 -9.07 -16.78
CA LEU A 138 -5.58 -7.65 -17.00
C LEU A 138 -6.79 -6.87 -16.51
N VAL A 139 -6.57 -5.91 -15.60
CA VAL A 139 -7.62 -5.16 -14.90
C VAL A 139 -7.50 -3.68 -15.20
N GLY A 140 -8.63 -2.99 -15.35
CA GLY A 140 -8.66 -1.55 -15.66
C GLY A 140 -8.23 -1.24 -17.09
N CYS A 141 -8.56 -2.12 -18.03
CA CYS A 141 -8.20 -1.98 -19.42
C CYS A 141 -8.96 -0.81 -20.09
N ARG A 142 -8.27 0.00 -20.89
CA ARG A 142 -8.85 1.11 -21.65
C ARG A 142 -8.10 1.35 -22.95
N ASN A 143 -8.79 1.88 -23.95
CA ASN A 143 -8.18 2.27 -25.22
C ASN A 143 -7.04 3.30 -24.98
N ALA A 144 -5.86 3.04 -25.56
CA ALA A 144 -4.66 3.88 -25.46
C ALA A 144 -4.15 4.34 -26.84
N GLY A 145 -5.00 4.29 -27.87
CA GLY A 145 -4.70 4.69 -29.23
C GLY A 145 -4.56 3.52 -30.19
N TYR A 146 -4.47 3.87 -31.48
CA TYR A 146 -4.30 2.93 -32.58
C TYR A 146 -3.65 3.60 -33.78
N HIS A 147 -3.22 2.77 -34.72
CA HIS A 147 -2.79 3.16 -36.05
C HIS A 147 -3.45 2.23 -37.07
N THR A 148 -3.91 2.73 -38.22
CA THR A 148 -4.52 1.90 -39.27
C THR A 148 -4.36 2.53 -40.65
N ASN A 149 -4.30 1.68 -41.67
CA ASN A 149 -4.38 2.06 -43.08
C ASN A 149 -5.77 1.78 -43.68
N HIS A 150 -6.80 1.61 -42.84
CA HIS A 150 -8.20 1.26 -43.16
C HIS A 150 -8.48 -0.23 -43.45
N ARG A 151 -7.47 -1.07 -43.67
CA ARG A 151 -7.67 -2.52 -43.79
C ARG A 151 -7.10 -3.28 -42.60
N ILE A 152 -5.88 -2.93 -42.22
CA ILE A 152 -5.17 -3.51 -41.09
C ILE A 152 -4.77 -2.37 -40.16
N GLY A 153 -4.81 -2.64 -38.86
CA GLY A 153 -4.36 -1.71 -37.85
C GLY A 153 -3.66 -2.39 -36.69
N SER A 154 -3.03 -1.56 -35.87
CA SER A 154 -2.49 -1.93 -34.57
C SER A 154 -3.20 -1.10 -33.52
N GLY A 155 -3.76 -1.77 -32.50
CA GLY A 155 -4.41 -1.12 -31.37
C GLY A 155 -3.58 -1.29 -30.10
N ARG A 156 -3.59 -0.27 -29.24
CA ARG A 156 -2.92 -0.30 -27.94
C ARG A 156 -3.97 -0.15 -26.84
N VAL A 157 -3.90 -1.02 -25.85
CA VAL A 157 -4.74 -1.01 -24.65
C VAL A 157 -3.86 -0.72 -23.45
N TYR A 158 -4.20 0.31 -22.68
CA TYR A 158 -3.61 0.56 -21.38
C TYR A 158 -4.22 -0.39 -20.35
N VAL A 159 -3.38 -0.99 -19.51
CA VAL A 159 -3.78 -1.92 -18.44
C VAL A 159 -3.49 -1.27 -17.09
N GLY A 160 -4.49 -1.17 -16.23
CA GLY A 160 -4.35 -0.64 -14.87
C GLY A 160 -3.47 -1.54 -14.00
N ALA A 161 -3.74 -2.84 -13.98
CA ALA A 161 -2.93 -3.83 -13.29
C ALA A 161 -2.95 -5.19 -13.99
N ALA A 162 -1.86 -5.93 -13.88
CA ALA A 162 -1.71 -7.30 -14.35
C ALA A 162 -1.57 -8.24 -13.16
N VAL A 163 -2.51 -9.17 -13.00
CA VAL A 163 -2.48 -10.22 -11.97
C VAL A 163 -1.88 -11.47 -12.57
N LEU A 164 -0.71 -11.86 -12.07
CA LEU A 164 0.09 -12.93 -12.63
C LEU A 164 -0.41 -14.30 -12.13
N ALA A 165 -0.33 -15.28 -13.00
CA ALA A 165 -0.86 -16.63 -12.80
C ALA A 165 -2.38 -16.69 -12.51
N ALA A 166 -3.13 -15.62 -12.75
CA ALA A 166 -4.56 -15.58 -12.54
C ALA A 166 -5.29 -16.44 -13.60
N PRO A 167 -6.16 -17.40 -13.21
CA PRO A 167 -6.82 -18.30 -14.16
C PRO A 167 -7.98 -17.64 -14.94
N SER A 168 -8.41 -16.43 -14.57
CA SER A 168 -9.57 -15.78 -15.19
C SER A 168 -9.58 -14.26 -14.96
N THR A 169 -10.41 -13.57 -15.74
CA THR A 169 -10.69 -12.12 -15.63
C THR A 169 -11.41 -11.71 -14.35
N ALA A 170 -11.86 -12.66 -13.52
CA ALA A 170 -12.61 -12.38 -12.31
C ALA A 170 -11.82 -11.55 -11.27
N HIS A 171 -10.49 -11.53 -11.37
CA HIS A 171 -9.57 -10.74 -10.54
C HIS A 171 -9.76 -9.21 -10.57
N ALA A 172 -10.73 -8.68 -11.35
CA ALA A 172 -11.23 -7.32 -11.13
C ALA A 172 -11.87 -7.11 -9.75
N LYS A 173 -12.37 -8.17 -9.11
CA LYS A 173 -12.77 -8.17 -7.71
C LYS A 173 -11.93 -9.17 -6.93
N VAL A 174 -11.48 -8.77 -5.76
CA VAL A 174 -10.56 -9.52 -4.90
C VAL A 174 -11.05 -9.48 -3.46
N MET A 175 -10.73 -10.52 -2.70
CA MET A 175 -11.06 -10.61 -1.27
C MET A 175 -9.95 -10.02 -0.39
N GLY A 176 -8.72 -9.94 -0.92
CA GLY A 176 -7.59 -9.39 -0.21
C GLY A 176 -6.58 -8.70 -1.12
N MET A 177 -5.87 -7.73 -0.57
CA MET A 177 -4.73 -7.08 -1.22
C MET A 177 -3.59 -6.91 -0.21
N ARG A 178 -2.36 -7.18 -0.65
CA ARG A 178 -1.13 -6.82 0.05
C ARG A 178 -0.42 -5.73 -0.71
N SER A 179 0.10 -4.76 0.02
CA SER A 179 0.93 -3.69 -0.52
C SER A 179 2.15 -3.44 0.35
N THR A 180 3.19 -2.88 -0.26
CA THR A 180 4.29 -2.26 0.49
C THR A 180 4.01 -0.77 0.66
N VAL A 181 4.40 -0.22 1.81
CA VAL A 181 4.39 1.22 2.07
C VAL A 181 5.80 1.64 2.44
N SER A 182 6.35 2.67 1.79
CA SER A 182 7.71 3.14 2.14
C SER A 182 7.75 3.68 3.56
N GLY A 183 8.87 3.42 4.24
CA GLY A 183 9.09 3.84 5.62
C GLY A 183 8.32 3.04 6.67
N LEU A 184 7.41 2.13 6.28
CA LEU A 184 6.58 1.38 7.23
C LEU A 184 7.41 0.51 8.17
N ARG A 185 8.38 -0.23 7.63
CA ARG A 185 9.25 -1.10 8.44
C ARG A 185 10.08 -0.26 9.42
N ALA A 186 10.71 0.81 8.92
CA ALA A 186 11.49 1.72 9.76
C ALA A 186 10.63 2.37 10.85
N TRP A 187 9.40 2.78 10.54
CA TRP A 187 8.46 3.39 11.47
C TRP A 187 8.01 2.43 12.59
N LEU A 188 7.73 1.17 12.25
CA LEU A 188 7.46 0.11 13.23
C LEU A 188 8.66 -0.17 14.13
N GLY A 189 9.88 0.19 13.67
CA GLY A 189 11.11 -0.07 14.42
C GLY A 189 11.41 -1.56 14.56
N THR A 190 10.86 -2.39 13.67
CA THR A 190 11.01 -3.83 13.69
C THR A 190 11.95 -4.28 12.57
N SER A 191 12.67 -5.36 12.82
CA SER A 191 13.45 -6.04 11.79
C SER A 191 13.40 -7.54 12.02
N ALA A 192 13.18 -8.29 10.94
CA ALA A 192 13.25 -9.73 10.97
C ALA A 192 14.69 -10.25 10.97
N ILE A 193 15.69 -9.39 10.73
CA ILE A 193 17.08 -9.79 10.50
C ILE A 193 17.99 -9.20 11.58
N SER A 194 18.70 -10.06 12.31
CA SER A 194 19.82 -9.67 13.15
C SER A 194 21.10 -10.35 12.67
N HIS A 195 22.25 -9.72 12.91
CA HIS A 195 23.54 -10.32 12.58
C HIS A 195 24.59 -10.03 13.65
N THR A 196 25.47 -10.99 13.84
CA THR A 196 26.68 -10.86 14.65
C THR A 196 27.89 -11.09 13.76
N THR A 197 28.91 -10.26 13.91
CA THR A 197 30.18 -10.41 13.19
C THR A 197 31.29 -10.73 14.18
N ASN A 198 32.06 -11.76 13.87
CA ASN A 198 33.18 -12.21 14.68
C ASN A 198 34.48 -11.85 13.95
N PHE A 199 35.35 -11.12 14.66
CA PHE A 199 36.67 -10.75 14.19
C PHE A 199 37.75 -11.50 14.96
N ASP A 200 38.84 -11.83 14.29
CA ASP A 200 40.04 -12.35 14.93
C ASP A 200 40.64 -11.28 15.85
N LYS A 201 40.82 -11.61 17.13
CA LYS A 201 41.24 -10.64 18.16
C LYS A 201 42.68 -10.15 17.99
N GLN A 202 43.53 -10.90 17.28
CA GLN A 202 44.96 -10.56 17.13
C GLN A 202 45.22 -9.77 15.84
N THR A 203 44.52 -10.12 14.76
CA THR A 203 44.72 -9.54 13.44
C THR A 203 43.66 -8.51 13.05
N GLY A 204 42.54 -8.45 13.78
CA GLY A 204 41.38 -7.62 13.46
C GLY A 204 40.63 -8.07 12.20
N ARG A 205 40.97 -9.23 11.63
CA ARG A 205 40.37 -9.72 10.39
C ARG A 205 39.00 -10.35 10.63
N PHE A 206 38.08 -10.13 9.69
CA PHE A 206 36.78 -10.80 9.67
C PHE A 206 36.96 -12.33 9.66
N LYS A 207 36.27 -13.04 10.55
CA LYS A 207 36.34 -14.50 10.69
C LYS A 207 35.03 -15.19 10.33
N SER A 208 33.92 -14.71 10.86
CA SER A 208 32.58 -15.25 10.55
C SER A 208 31.50 -14.22 10.79
N ALA A 209 30.33 -14.46 10.20
CA ALA A 209 29.09 -13.77 10.54
C ALA A 209 27.98 -14.81 10.74
N GLU A 210 27.12 -14.57 11.72
CA GLU A 210 25.88 -15.32 11.89
C GLU A 210 24.72 -14.39 11.60
N ILE A 211 23.79 -14.84 10.76
CA ILE A 211 22.57 -14.11 10.42
C ILE A 211 21.41 -14.90 11.01
N GLN A 212 20.66 -14.28 11.90
CA GLN A 212 19.44 -14.85 12.46
C GLN A 212 18.24 -14.15 11.85
N VAL A 213 17.29 -14.95 11.38
CA VAL A 213 16.01 -14.44 10.87
C VAL A 213 14.90 -14.88 11.82
N VAL A 214 14.22 -13.91 12.42
CA VAL A 214 13.06 -14.13 13.28
C VAL A 214 11.96 -13.20 12.82
N ILE A 215 10.93 -13.73 12.16
CA ILE A 215 9.82 -12.92 11.66
C ILE A 215 8.98 -12.45 12.86
N PRO A 216 8.82 -11.12 13.05
CA PRO A 216 7.98 -10.60 14.12
C PRO A 216 6.51 -10.99 13.97
N GLU A 217 5.76 -10.89 15.07
CA GLU A 217 4.32 -11.21 15.07
C GLU A 217 3.52 -10.29 14.15
N VAL A 218 2.41 -10.83 13.67
CA VAL A 218 1.42 -10.13 12.86
C VAL A 218 0.67 -9.13 13.73
N ILE A 219 0.42 -7.93 13.20
CA ILE A 219 -0.24 -6.86 13.93
C ILE A 219 -1.60 -6.59 13.30
N ASP A 220 -2.67 -7.03 13.96
CA ASP A 220 -4.05 -6.72 13.57
C ASP A 220 -4.43 -5.32 14.02
N ILE A 221 -5.06 -4.54 13.12
CA ILE A 221 -5.54 -3.20 13.42
C ILE A 221 -7.05 -3.24 13.68
N PRO A 222 -7.51 -2.93 14.90
CA PRO A 222 -8.92 -3.02 15.28
C PRO A 222 -9.85 -2.26 14.33
N ASP A 223 -11.04 -2.81 14.11
CA ASP A 223 -12.16 -2.22 13.35
C ASP A 223 -11.85 -1.74 11.91
N SER A 224 -10.70 -2.14 11.35
CA SER A 224 -10.22 -1.62 10.06
C SER A 224 -10.04 -2.69 8.98
N LYS A 225 -10.04 -3.98 9.38
CA LYS A 225 -9.68 -5.13 8.54
C LYS A 225 -8.27 -5.02 7.91
N LEU A 226 -7.43 -4.14 8.47
CA LEU A 226 -6.02 -4.00 8.11
C LEU A 226 -5.16 -4.83 9.04
N VAL A 227 -4.10 -5.37 8.45
CA VAL A 227 -3.07 -6.13 9.15
C VAL A 227 -1.71 -5.67 8.68
N LEU A 228 -0.80 -5.39 9.61
CA LEU A 228 0.62 -5.19 9.29
C LEU A 228 1.32 -6.53 9.46
N ARG A 229 1.87 -7.04 8.36
CA ARG A 229 2.46 -8.39 8.30
C ARG A 229 3.96 -8.28 8.00
N PRO A 230 4.82 -8.36 9.03
CA PRO A 230 6.24 -8.59 8.84
C PRO A 230 6.48 -9.86 8.03
N ALA A 231 7.40 -9.80 7.09
CA ALA A 231 7.74 -10.90 6.21
C ALA A 231 9.19 -10.74 5.70
N ILE A 232 9.67 -11.77 5.01
CA ILE A 232 10.94 -11.70 4.29
C ILE A 232 10.77 -12.20 2.86
N ASN A 233 11.46 -11.57 1.92
CA ASN A 233 11.69 -12.15 0.61
C ASN A 233 13.08 -12.78 0.58
N ARG A 234 13.19 -13.95 -0.05
CA ARG A 234 14.46 -14.66 -0.22
C ARG A 234 14.72 -14.85 -1.70
N THR A 235 15.77 -14.21 -2.19
CA THR A 235 16.17 -14.30 -3.59
C THR A 235 17.55 -14.97 -3.65
N PRO A 236 17.61 -16.28 -3.93
CA PRO A 236 18.88 -16.92 -4.23
C PRO A 236 19.43 -16.37 -5.54
N ARG A 237 20.73 -16.11 -5.57
CA ARG A 237 21.52 -15.80 -6.77
C ARG A 237 22.77 -16.68 -6.76
N ASP A 238 23.43 -16.81 -7.91
CA ASP A 238 24.65 -17.61 -7.98
C ASP A 238 25.70 -17.09 -6.99
N GLY A 239 26.02 -17.90 -5.98
CA GLY A 239 26.95 -17.56 -4.91
C GLY A 239 26.46 -16.52 -3.88
N ALA A 240 25.18 -16.12 -3.91
CA ALA A 240 24.64 -15.13 -2.98
C ALA A 240 23.20 -15.45 -2.55
N LEU A 241 22.85 -15.09 -1.31
CA LEU A 241 21.47 -15.08 -0.83
C LEU A 241 21.11 -13.66 -0.45
N MET A 242 20.13 -13.08 -1.14
CA MET A 242 19.54 -11.81 -0.76
C MET A 242 18.31 -12.09 0.12
N ILE A 243 18.30 -11.52 1.32
CA ILE A 243 17.17 -11.55 2.24
C ILE A 243 16.68 -10.11 2.38
N GLU A 244 15.46 -9.85 1.93
CA GLU A 244 14.83 -8.54 2.06
C GLU A 244 13.84 -8.59 3.22
N ASP A 245 14.01 -7.69 4.17
CA ASP A 245 13.13 -7.51 5.32
C ASP A 245 12.02 -6.52 4.95
N ILE A 246 10.77 -6.94 5.08
CA ILE A 246 9.61 -6.21 4.56
C ILE A 246 8.45 -6.26 5.55
N VAL A 247 7.57 -5.27 5.44
CA VAL A 247 6.27 -5.29 6.12
C VAL A 247 5.20 -5.01 5.08
N TRP A 248 4.29 -5.96 4.90
CA TRP A 248 3.11 -5.75 4.07
C TRP A 248 2.01 -5.08 4.88
N VAL A 249 1.32 -4.13 4.25
CA VAL A 249 -0.03 -3.76 4.65
C VAL A 249 -0.98 -4.69 3.91
N GLU A 250 -1.76 -5.46 4.65
CA GLU A 250 -2.76 -6.39 4.14
C GLU A 250 -4.16 -5.87 4.49
N HIS A 251 -5.05 -5.79 3.50
CA HIS A 251 -6.47 -5.49 3.72
C HIS A 251 -7.33 -6.63 3.19
N LYS A 252 -8.20 -7.19 4.03
CA LYS A 252 -9.09 -8.31 3.68
C LYS A 252 -10.56 -7.95 3.89
N THR A 253 -11.40 -8.48 3.02
CA THR A 253 -12.87 -8.40 3.13
C THR A 253 -13.43 -9.82 3.18
N GLU A 254 -14.66 -9.98 3.67
CA GLU A 254 -15.35 -11.27 3.64
C GLU A 254 -15.84 -11.61 2.23
N GLU A 255 -16.27 -10.59 1.49
CA GLU A 255 -16.73 -10.70 0.11
C GLU A 255 -15.75 -10.03 -0.86
N GLU A 256 -15.74 -10.50 -2.12
CA GLU A 256 -14.92 -9.93 -3.18
C GLU A 256 -15.29 -8.48 -3.48
N SER A 257 -14.32 -7.59 -3.34
CA SER A 257 -14.47 -6.15 -3.42
C SER A 257 -13.59 -5.55 -4.52
N SER A 258 -13.88 -4.29 -4.87
CA SER A 258 -13.07 -3.57 -5.86
C SER A 258 -11.67 -3.28 -5.33
N TRP A 259 -10.67 -3.25 -6.22
CA TRP A 259 -9.30 -2.85 -5.89
C TRP A 259 -9.24 -1.50 -5.19
N ARG A 260 -10.06 -0.54 -5.63
CA ARG A 260 -10.15 0.81 -5.05
C ARG A 260 -10.49 0.78 -3.56
N LEU A 261 -11.37 -0.14 -3.13
CA LEU A 261 -11.74 -0.28 -1.72
C LEU A 261 -10.53 -0.70 -0.88
N HIS A 262 -9.80 -1.74 -1.29
CA HIS A 262 -8.59 -2.16 -0.57
C HIS A 262 -7.51 -1.08 -0.56
N GLN A 263 -7.29 -0.42 -1.69
CA GLN A 263 -6.32 0.67 -1.78
C GLN A 263 -6.71 1.86 -0.89
N LEU A 264 -7.99 2.22 -0.79
CA LEU A 264 -8.46 3.27 0.13
C LEU A 264 -8.16 2.93 1.59
N ALA A 265 -8.40 1.69 2.01
CA ALA A 265 -8.09 1.26 3.38
C ALA A 265 -6.59 1.34 3.66
N MET A 266 -5.75 0.77 2.79
CA MET A 266 -4.29 0.77 2.99
C MET A 266 -3.67 2.17 2.85
N ARG A 267 -4.31 3.07 2.09
CA ARG A 267 -3.90 4.48 1.99
C ARG A 267 -3.92 5.17 3.35
N ALA A 268 -4.77 4.77 4.29
CA ALA A 268 -4.78 5.37 5.62
C ALA A 268 -3.43 5.18 6.36
N VAL A 269 -2.77 4.03 6.21
CA VAL A 269 -1.44 3.77 6.77
C VAL A 269 -0.39 4.68 6.12
N ARG A 270 -0.39 4.71 4.78
CA ARG A 270 0.51 5.56 3.98
C ARG A 270 0.32 7.04 4.30
N ASP A 271 -0.91 7.50 4.47
CA ASP A 271 -1.25 8.89 4.83
C ASP A 271 -0.70 9.27 6.20
N LEU A 272 -0.79 8.37 7.20
CA LEU A 272 -0.22 8.62 8.52
C LEU A 272 1.29 8.83 8.46
N LEU A 273 2.01 7.96 7.74
CA LEU A 273 3.46 8.07 7.60
C LEU A 273 3.83 9.37 6.89
N ALA A 274 3.11 9.69 5.82
CA ALA A 274 3.32 10.90 5.04
C ALA A 274 3.08 12.17 5.87
N VAL A 275 1.99 12.24 6.63
CA VAL A 275 1.71 13.35 7.55
C VAL A 275 2.74 13.41 8.67
N SER A 276 3.09 12.27 9.26
CA SER A 276 4.03 12.20 10.39
C SER A 276 5.40 12.75 10.03
N ARG A 277 5.81 12.71 8.74
CA ARG A 277 7.09 13.25 8.26
C ARG A 277 7.00 14.48 7.37
N TRP A 278 5.80 14.80 6.89
CA TRP A 278 5.56 15.74 5.80
C TRP A 278 6.34 15.41 4.52
N ARG A 279 6.31 14.13 4.13
CA ARG A 279 6.98 13.59 2.94
C ARG A 279 6.03 12.65 2.22
N ASP A 280 6.13 12.60 0.90
CA ASP A 280 5.34 11.69 0.10
C ASP A 280 5.82 10.24 0.26
N GLU A 281 4.88 9.34 0.56
CA GLU A 281 5.15 7.91 0.78
C GLU A 281 4.50 7.05 -0.31
N SER A 282 5.21 6.02 -0.76
CA SER A 282 4.72 5.07 -1.77
C SER A 282 3.75 4.06 -1.15
N LEU A 283 2.74 3.64 -1.92
CA LEU A 283 1.88 2.50 -1.64
C LEU A 283 1.82 1.67 -2.93
N ILE A 284 2.39 0.47 -2.92
CA ILE A 284 2.54 -0.36 -4.11
C ILE A 284 1.84 -1.69 -3.88
N PRO A 285 0.75 -2.00 -4.60
CA PRO A 285 0.13 -3.32 -4.56
C PRO A 285 1.13 -4.37 -5.05
N VAL A 286 1.35 -5.41 -4.25
CA VAL A 286 2.29 -6.49 -4.58
C VAL A 286 1.59 -7.80 -4.88
N SER A 287 0.45 -8.06 -4.23
CA SER A 287 -0.31 -9.28 -4.48
C SER A 287 -1.79 -9.13 -4.11
N VAL A 288 -2.64 -9.95 -4.72
CA VAL A 288 -4.07 -10.03 -4.43
C VAL A 288 -4.52 -11.46 -4.20
N ALA A 289 -5.66 -11.63 -3.54
CA ALA A 289 -6.24 -12.93 -3.24
C ALA A 289 -7.73 -12.95 -3.58
N ARG A 290 -8.21 -14.05 -4.19
CA ARG A 290 -9.64 -14.37 -4.33
C ARG A 290 -10.00 -15.65 -3.58
N THR A 291 -11.28 -15.84 -3.28
CA THR A 291 -11.80 -17.03 -2.59
C THR A 291 -11.45 -18.34 -3.30
N GLU A 292 -11.48 -18.32 -4.63
CA GLU A 292 -11.13 -19.45 -5.50
C GLU A 292 -9.64 -19.83 -5.44
N ASP A 293 -8.78 -18.90 -5.03
CA ASP A 293 -7.33 -19.13 -4.87
C ASP A 293 -7.00 -19.83 -3.54
N SER A 294 -7.99 -20.41 -2.85
CA SER A 294 -7.75 -21.14 -1.60
C SER A 294 -7.07 -22.50 -1.86
N ILE A 295 -5.89 -22.69 -1.29
CA ILE A 295 -5.19 -23.97 -1.30
C ILE A 295 -5.76 -24.79 -0.14
N LYS A 296 -6.26 -26.00 -0.43
CA LYS A 296 -6.57 -26.97 0.63
C LYS A 296 -5.24 -27.37 1.25
N GLY A 297 -5.08 -27.15 2.55
CA GLY A 297 -3.92 -27.64 3.26
C GLY A 297 -3.91 -29.17 3.30
N ASP A 298 -2.71 -29.74 3.47
CA ASP A 298 -2.50 -31.20 3.47
C ASP A 298 -2.98 -31.87 4.78
N THR A 299 -3.26 -31.10 5.83
CA THR A 299 -3.76 -31.60 7.12
C THR A 299 -5.08 -30.92 7.54
N PRO A 300 -5.92 -31.58 8.36
CA PRO A 300 -7.13 -30.97 8.92
C PRO A 300 -6.85 -29.73 9.78
N GLU A 301 -5.67 -29.63 10.42
CA GLU A 301 -5.26 -28.44 11.18
C GLU A 301 -4.67 -27.31 10.31
N SER A 302 -4.23 -27.61 9.08
CA SER A 302 -3.82 -26.56 8.15
C SER A 302 -5.07 -25.90 7.56
N GLU A 303 -5.46 -24.76 8.13
CA GLU A 303 -6.46 -23.88 7.53
C GLU A 303 -6.16 -23.68 6.04
N ARG A 304 -7.21 -23.53 5.22
CA ARG A 304 -7.05 -23.23 3.78
C ARG A 304 -6.09 -22.06 3.63
N GLN A 305 -4.89 -22.33 3.11
CA GLN A 305 -3.91 -21.26 2.89
C GLN A 305 -4.38 -20.48 1.68
N GLN A 306 -4.66 -19.20 1.89
CA GLN A 306 -5.02 -18.29 0.82
C GLN A 306 -3.81 -18.10 -0.10
N TRP A 307 -3.91 -18.51 -1.37
CA TRP A 307 -2.88 -18.17 -2.34
C TRP A 307 -3.00 -16.70 -2.73
N TRP A 308 -1.87 -15.99 -2.64
CA TRP A 308 -1.69 -14.62 -3.08
C TRP A 308 -1.01 -14.62 -4.45
N ARG A 309 -1.62 -13.93 -5.40
CA ARG A 309 -1.11 -13.79 -6.77
C ARG A 309 -0.40 -12.46 -6.93
N ASP A 310 0.79 -12.50 -7.52
CA ASP A 310 1.60 -11.31 -7.75
C ASP A 310 0.92 -10.32 -8.69
N VAL A 311 1.15 -9.03 -8.43
CA VAL A 311 0.58 -7.92 -9.18
C VAL A 311 1.68 -7.05 -9.74
N ALA A 312 1.54 -6.71 -11.02
CA ALA A 312 2.20 -5.55 -11.60
C ALA A 312 1.15 -4.43 -11.77
N ASP A 313 1.35 -3.30 -11.07
CA ASP A 313 0.48 -2.12 -11.15
C ASP A 313 1.14 -1.06 -12.06
N SER A 314 0.36 -0.57 -13.02
CA SER A 314 0.80 0.48 -13.96
C SER A 314 0.97 1.85 -13.32
N SER A 315 0.27 2.08 -12.22
CA SER A 315 0.23 3.33 -11.48
C SER A 315 1.08 3.29 -10.20
N ALA A 316 1.80 2.19 -9.96
CA ALA A 316 2.68 2.07 -8.82
C ALA A 316 3.76 3.17 -8.90
N PRO A 317 3.90 4.01 -7.86
CA PRO A 317 5.02 4.93 -7.77
C PRO A 317 6.33 4.13 -7.68
N GLU A 318 7.44 4.77 -7.97
CA GLU A 318 8.75 4.17 -7.71
C GLU A 318 8.91 3.87 -6.22
N PRO A 319 9.48 2.70 -5.85
CA PRO A 319 9.79 2.40 -4.46
C PRO A 319 10.70 3.47 -3.89
N LYS A 320 10.28 4.05 -2.75
CA LYS A 320 11.11 5.03 -2.05
C LYS A 320 12.04 4.36 -1.08
N GLU A 321 13.24 4.92 -0.96
CA GLU A 321 14.21 4.44 0.02
C GLU A 321 13.62 4.48 1.44
N GLU A 322 13.99 3.48 2.23
CA GLU A 322 13.73 3.45 3.66
C GLU A 322 14.42 4.60 4.36
N THR A 323 13.80 5.07 5.44
CA THR A 323 14.20 6.32 6.09
C THR A 323 14.42 6.14 7.57
N ARG A 324 15.03 7.13 8.22
CA ARG A 324 15.28 7.03 9.65
C ARG A 324 13.98 7.20 10.42
N ARG A 325 13.74 6.28 11.35
CA ARG A 325 12.58 6.30 12.26
C ARG A 325 12.39 7.64 12.98
N LEU A 326 13.48 8.28 13.40
CA LEU A 326 13.46 9.51 14.21
C LEU A 326 13.00 10.77 13.46
N GLU A 327 12.74 10.67 12.15
CA GLU A 327 12.19 11.79 11.36
C GLU A 327 10.66 11.91 11.49
N HIS A 328 10.00 10.92 12.08
CA HIS A 328 8.56 10.92 12.32
C HIS A 328 8.20 11.70 13.59
N LEU A 329 7.20 12.58 13.48
CA LEU A 329 6.60 13.26 14.62
C LEU A 329 5.79 12.29 15.50
N ILE A 330 5.13 11.34 14.84
CA ILE A 330 4.26 10.31 15.44
C ILE A 330 4.91 8.95 15.21
N LEU A 331 5.35 8.28 16.28
CA LEU A 331 6.00 6.97 16.21
C LEU A 331 5.04 5.83 16.55
N TRP A 332 5.35 4.63 16.05
CA TRP A 332 4.60 3.42 16.38
C TRP A 332 4.49 3.17 17.89
N GLU A 333 5.57 3.44 18.64
CA GLU A 333 5.63 3.26 20.09
C GLU A 333 4.64 4.14 20.88
N ASP A 334 4.15 5.23 20.29
CA ASP A 334 3.16 6.10 20.93
C ASP A 334 1.73 5.71 20.59
N LEU A 335 1.53 4.98 19.48
CA LEU A 335 0.20 4.65 18.94
C LEU A 335 -0.21 3.22 19.25
N GLY A 336 0.67 2.27 18.92
CA GLY A 336 0.28 0.87 18.78
C GLY A 336 -0.90 0.66 17.82
N PRO A 337 -1.53 -0.54 17.84
CA PRO A 337 -2.64 -0.88 16.98
C PRO A 337 -3.86 0.04 17.17
N GLU A 338 -4.21 0.32 18.44
CA GLU A 338 -5.34 1.19 18.80
C GLU A 338 -5.15 2.62 18.30
N GLY A 339 -3.93 3.17 18.41
CA GLY A 339 -3.62 4.50 17.89
C GLY A 339 -3.76 4.58 16.36
N LEU A 340 -3.40 3.52 15.63
CA LEU A 340 -3.61 3.46 14.18
C LEU A 340 -5.10 3.35 13.82
N ALA A 341 -5.90 2.57 14.57
CA ALA A 341 -7.35 2.53 14.42
C ALA A 341 -7.99 3.91 14.68
N ASN A 342 -7.55 4.60 15.74
CA ASN A 342 -7.98 5.97 16.06
C ASN A 342 -7.59 6.96 14.96
N TRP A 343 -6.42 6.81 14.33
CA TRP A 343 -6.04 7.59 13.16
C TRP A 343 -7.00 7.40 11.99
N ILE A 344 -7.35 6.16 11.66
CA ILE A 344 -8.28 5.86 10.56
C ILE A 344 -9.62 6.58 10.80
N LYS A 345 -10.14 6.49 12.03
CA LYS A 345 -11.36 7.20 12.42
C LYS A 345 -11.20 8.73 12.36
N LEU A 346 -10.11 9.27 12.90
CA LEU A 346 -9.83 10.72 12.87
C LEU A 346 -9.75 11.23 11.44
N ARG A 347 -9.09 10.48 10.55
CA ARG A 347 -8.97 10.78 9.12
C ARG A 347 -10.33 10.89 8.45
N ASP A 348 -11.25 9.98 8.77
CA ASP A 348 -12.60 10.01 8.19
C ASP A 348 -13.46 11.13 8.80
N ASP A 349 -13.40 11.32 10.13
CA ASP A 349 -14.12 12.36 10.85
C ASP A 349 -13.69 13.78 10.41
N PHE A 350 -12.41 13.94 10.08
CA PHE A 350 -11.83 15.21 9.63
C PHE A 350 -11.40 15.19 8.17
N ALA A 351 -11.99 14.34 7.32
CA ALA A 351 -11.57 14.16 5.93
C ALA A 351 -11.47 15.48 5.15
N ARG A 352 -12.43 16.40 5.35
CA ARG A 352 -12.43 17.73 4.71
C ARG A 352 -11.22 18.60 5.06
N ALA A 353 -10.61 18.37 6.22
CA ALA A 353 -9.37 19.01 6.65
C ALA A 353 -8.12 18.18 6.29
N VAL A 354 -8.20 16.85 6.39
CA VAL A 354 -7.07 15.95 6.16
C VAL A 354 -6.75 15.79 4.69
N ASP A 355 -7.76 15.60 3.83
CA ASP A 355 -7.55 15.29 2.41
C ASP A 355 -6.77 16.38 1.65
N PRO A 356 -7.02 17.69 1.80
CA PRO A 356 -6.23 18.71 1.10
C PRO A 356 -4.77 18.75 1.59
N ALA A 357 -4.53 18.56 2.89
CA ALA A 357 -3.20 18.57 3.50
C ALA A 357 -2.40 17.38 3.01
N VAL A 358 -2.96 16.18 3.09
CA VAL A 358 -2.34 14.95 2.60
C VAL A 358 -2.09 15.05 1.10
N SER A 359 -3.08 15.47 0.31
CA SER A 359 -2.94 15.59 -1.15
C SER A 359 -1.84 16.58 -1.54
N SER A 360 -1.65 17.66 -0.75
CA SER A 360 -0.60 18.65 -1.00
C SER A 360 0.81 18.09 -0.91
N ILE A 361 1.03 17.03 -0.11
CA ILE A 361 2.32 16.35 0.03
C ILE A 361 2.71 15.67 -1.29
N TYR A 362 1.73 15.24 -2.10
CA TYR A 362 1.94 14.52 -3.37
C TYR A 362 1.90 15.44 -4.60
N LEU A 363 1.84 16.77 -4.42
CA LEU A 363 1.90 17.70 -5.54
C LEU A 363 3.35 17.91 -5.97
N GLU A 364 3.64 17.56 -7.23
CA GLU A 364 4.96 17.76 -7.83
C GLU A 364 5.04 19.06 -8.64
N GLY A 365 6.18 19.74 -8.61
CA GLY A 365 6.45 20.92 -9.45
C GLY A 365 5.58 22.14 -9.17
N VAL A 366 4.92 22.21 -8.01
CA VAL A 366 4.04 23.32 -7.63
C VAL A 366 4.80 24.46 -6.94
N THR A 367 4.26 25.68 -7.08
CA THR A 367 4.83 26.85 -6.39
C THR A 367 4.44 26.86 -4.90
N VAL A 368 5.16 27.63 -4.10
CA VAL A 368 4.93 27.71 -2.65
C VAL A 368 3.58 28.38 -2.32
N GLU A 369 3.05 29.22 -3.19
CA GLU A 369 1.71 29.79 -3.09
C GLU A 369 0.63 28.71 -3.19
N VAL A 370 0.82 27.72 -4.07
CA VAL A 370 -0.07 26.55 -4.18
C VAL A 370 0.03 25.70 -2.92
N GLN A 371 1.25 25.47 -2.41
CA GLN A 371 1.46 24.74 -1.16
C GLN A 371 0.78 25.43 0.03
N LEU A 372 0.96 26.75 0.17
CA LEU A 372 0.28 27.56 1.20
C LEU A 372 -1.24 27.48 1.04
N THR A 373 -1.74 27.57 -0.19
CA THR A 373 -3.19 27.52 -0.46
C THR A 373 -3.78 26.19 0.00
N GLN A 374 -3.15 25.05 -0.32
CA GLN A 374 -3.66 23.75 0.10
C GLN A 374 -3.67 23.60 1.62
N ILE A 375 -2.58 23.98 2.31
CA ILE A 375 -2.54 23.87 3.77
C ILE A 375 -3.50 24.85 4.44
N ALA A 376 -3.72 26.04 3.87
CA ALA A 376 -4.70 26.99 4.37
C ALA A 376 -6.13 26.48 4.23
N ILE A 377 -6.48 25.81 3.12
CA ILE A 377 -7.78 25.14 2.95
C ILE A 377 -7.98 24.08 4.04
N SER A 378 -6.95 23.28 4.31
CA SER A 378 -6.96 22.29 5.39
C SER A 378 -7.18 22.90 6.77
N LEU A 379 -6.42 23.94 7.12
CA LEU A 379 -6.56 24.63 8.41
C LEU A 379 -7.91 25.34 8.52
N GLU A 380 -8.44 25.87 7.43
CA GLU A 380 -9.76 26.48 7.39
C GLU A 380 -10.86 25.45 7.69
N ALA A 381 -10.80 24.29 7.03
CA ALA A 381 -11.72 23.19 7.28
C ALA A 381 -11.56 22.61 8.70
N LEU A 382 -10.32 22.48 9.19
CA LEU A 382 -10.03 21.99 10.53
C LEU A 382 -10.67 22.91 11.59
N GLY A 383 -10.40 24.20 11.53
CA GLY A 383 -10.96 25.14 12.51
C GLY A 383 -12.49 25.18 12.46
N TYR A 384 -13.10 25.09 11.27
CA TYR A 384 -14.55 24.94 11.12
C TYR A 384 -15.06 23.69 11.84
N LEU A 385 -14.41 22.54 11.63
CA LEU A 385 -14.79 21.27 12.26
C LEU A 385 -14.59 21.28 13.77
N LEU A 386 -13.55 21.92 14.29
CA LEU A 386 -13.35 22.09 15.74
C LEU A 386 -14.50 22.90 16.36
N PHE A 387 -14.89 24.02 15.75
CA PHE A 387 -16.03 24.81 16.24
C PHE A 387 -17.34 24.01 16.22
N MET A 388 -17.58 23.22 15.18
CA MET A 388 -18.80 22.40 15.12
C MET A 388 -18.79 21.23 16.09
N ARG A 389 -17.74 20.42 16.06
CA ARG A 389 -17.69 19.12 16.71
C ARG A 389 -17.27 19.21 18.18
N LYS A 390 -16.33 20.11 18.52
CA LYS A 390 -15.82 20.26 19.89
C LYS A 390 -16.51 21.41 20.64
N ASP A 391 -16.87 22.49 19.95
CA ASP A 391 -17.47 23.67 20.60
C ASP A 391 -18.99 23.76 20.43
N GLY A 392 -19.61 22.83 19.68
CA GLY A 392 -21.07 22.76 19.49
C GLY A 392 -21.67 23.91 18.69
N ALA A 393 -20.89 24.60 17.84
CA ALA A 393 -21.40 25.66 16.98
C ALA A 393 -22.28 25.10 15.85
N SER A 394 -23.36 25.82 15.52
CA SER A 394 -24.14 25.51 14.30
C SER A 394 -23.32 25.76 13.03
N GLU A 395 -23.71 25.12 11.93
CA GLU A 395 -23.06 25.28 10.63
C GLU A 395 -22.96 26.74 10.20
N THR A 396 -24.05 27.52 10.34
CA THR A 396 -24.08 28.94 10.01
C THR A 396 -23.09 29.74 10.87
N LYS A 397 -23.05 29.46 12.18
CA LYS A 397 -22.14 30.13 13.09
C LYS A 397 -20.69 29.79 12.76
N ALA A 398 -20.37 28.51 12.59
CA ALA A 398 -19.02 28.06 12.24
C ALA A 398 -18.57 28.58 10.86
N GLY A 399 -19.49 28.64 9.90
CA GLY A 399 -19.26 29.17 8.55
C GLY A 399 -18.90 30.66 8.53
N GLY A 400 -19.48 31.46 9.44
CA GLY A 400 -19.19 32.89 9.57
C GLY A 400 -17.90 33.23 10.34
N ILE A 401 -17.17 32.25 10.88
CA ILE A 401 -15.93 32.50 11.63
C ILE A 401 -14.78 32.77 10.65
N SER A 402 -14.07 33.88 10.87
CA SER A 402 -12.91 34.26 10.08
C SER A 402 -11.76 33.25 10.17
N PHE A 403 -10.93 33.19 9.14
CA PHE A 403 -9.78 32.28 9.09
C PHE A 403 -8.82 32.48 10.28
N GLN A 404 -8.50 33.73 10.65
CA GLN A 404 -7.69 34.05 11.82
C GLN A 404 -8.27 33.44 13.12
N ARG A 405 -9.59 33.54 13.32
CA ARG A 405 -10.24 32.96 14.51
C ARG A 405 -10.24 31.43 14.49
N ARG A 406 -10.33 30.82 13.31
CA ARG A 406 -10.15 29.37 13.12
C ARG A 406 -8.73 28.94 13.49
N LEU A 407 -7.71 29.67 13.04
CA LEU A 407 -6.31 29.42 13.41
C LEU A 407 -6.08 29.52 14.93
N ASN A 408 -6.59 30.58 15.57
CA ASN A 408 -6.51 30.72 17.03
C ASN A 408 -7.14 29.54 17.76
N ARG A 409 -8.26 29.02 17.26
CA ARG A 409 -8.93 27.85 17.85
C ARG A 409 -8.10 26.58 17.69
N ILE A 410 -7.42 26.38 16.57
CA ILE A 410 -6.53 25.22 16.37
C ILE A 410 -5.32 25.29 17.31
N VAL A 411 -4.72 26.48 17.46
CA VAL A 411 -3.59 26.70 18.38
C VAL A 411 -3.94 26.31 19.83
N GLN A 412 -5.19 26.49 20.25
CA GLN A 412 -5.66 26.09 21.58
C GLN A 412 -5.62 24.58 21.83
N GLU A 413 -5.59 23.74 20.78
CA GLU A 413 -5.43 22.29 20.93
C GLU A 413 -3.97 21.90 21.26
N VAL A 414 -3.00 22.74 20.93
CA VAL A 414 -1.56 22.45 21.03
C VAL A 414 -0.78 23.52 21.82
N PRO A 415 -1.24 23.94 23.01
CA PRO A 415 -0.73 25.13 23.66
C PRO A 415 0.74 25.00 24.07
N GLY A 416 1.59 25.93 23.62
CA GLY A 416 3.01 25.99 23.99
C GLY A 416 3.89 24.87 23.42
N LEU A 417 3.42 24.15 22.38
CA LEU A 417 4.22 23.16 21.65
C LEU A 417 4.99 23.77 20.47
N LEU A 418 4.46 24.84 19.87
CA LEU A 418 5.00 25.45 18.65
C LEU A 418 5.69 26.78 18.98
N PRO A 419 7.03 26.89 18.84
CA PRO A 419 7.78 28.08 19.27
C PRO A 419 7.56 29.30 18.38
N PHE A 420 7.07 29.13 17.15
CA PHE A 420 6.77 30.23 16.23
C PHE A 420 5.38 30.87 16.46
N VAL A 421 4.55 30.25 17.32
CA VAL A 421 3.20 30.74 17.60
C VAL A 421 3.26 31.79 18.70
N ASP A 422 3.22 33.05 18.27
CA ASP A 422 3.06 34.24 19.11
C ASP A 422 1.63 34.82 18.99
N ALA A 423 1.35 35.93 19.70
CA ALA A 423 0.03 36.57 19.69
C ALA A 423 -0.40 37.13 18.32
N THR A 424 0.54 37.31 17.38
CA THR A 424 0.31 37.85 16.04
C THR A 424 0.28 36.76 14.97
N TRP A 425 0.74 35.55 15.28
CA TRP A 425 0.95 34.48 14.30
C TRP A 425 -0.28 34.20 13.43
N SER A 426 -1.46 34.01 14.05
CA SER A 426 -2.69 33.73 13.31
C SER A 426 -3.10 34.86 12.37
N GLN A 427 -2.79 36.11 12.72
CA GLN A 427 -3.02 37.27 11.86
C GLN A 427 -2.04 37.26 10.68
N ARG A 428 -0.74 37.05 10.94
CA ARG A 428 0.30 36.96 9.89
C ARG A 428 0.01 35.86 8.87
N MET A 429 -0.36 34.66 9.34
CA MET A 429 -0.75 33.54 8.48
C MET A 429 -1.99 33.89 7.64
N ALA A 430 -3.02 34.48 8.26
CA ALA A 430 -4.24 34.86 7.56
C ALA A 430 -3.99 35.95 6.51
N ASP A 431 -3.18 36.96 6.81
CA ASP A 431 -2.87 38.05 5.89
C ASP A 431 -2.01 37.57 4.71
N THR A 432 -1.02 36.71 4.96
CA THR A 432 -0.19 36.11 3.90
C THR A 432 -1.05 35.30 2.93
N TYR A 433 -1.89 34.39 3.45
CA TYR A 433 -2.82 33.62 2.62
C TYR A 433 -3.83 34.52 1.87
N ASN A 434 -4.39 35.52 2.55
CA ASN A 434 -5.33 36.44 1.91
C ASN A 434 -4.68 37.28 0.81
N SER A 435 -3.39 37.58 0.92
CA SER A 435 -2.64 38.36 -0.08
C SER A 435 -2.28 37.51 -1.30
N VAL A 436 -2.04 36.21 -1.11
CA VAL A 436 -1.92 35.25 -2.23
C VAL A 436 -3.24 35.09 -2.98
N LYS A 437 -4.37 35.01 -2.27
CA LYS A 437 -5.67 34.67 -2.89
C LYS A 437 -6.40 35.85 -3.54
N HIS A 438 -6.14 37.09 -3.10
CA HIS A 438 -6.89 38.27 -3.53
C HIS A 438 -6.02 39.17 -4.41
N ALA A 439 -6.38 39.28 -5.69
CA ALA A 439 -5.64 40.05 -6.70
C ALA A 439 -5.52 41.57 -6.41
N ASN A 440 -6.31 42.10 -5.47
CA ASN A 440 -6.29 43.50 -5.08
C ASN A 440 -5.35 43.80 -3.88
N ARG A 441 -4.48 42.86 -3.52
CA ARG A 441 -3.50 43.00 -2.43
C ARG A 441 -2.08 42.88 -2.98
N ASP A 442 -1.13 43.49 -2.28
CA ASP A 442 0.28 43.35 -2.60
C ASP A 442 0.71 41.89 -2.42
N LEU A 443 1.46 41.37 -3.38
CA LEU A 443 1.98 40.02 -3.31
C LEU A 443 3.02 39.93 -2.17
N PRO A 444 2.88 38.98 -1.25
CA PRO A 444 3.87 38.76 -0.20
C PRO A 444 5.18 38.29 -0.80
N GLN A 445 6.29 38.51 -0.08
CA GLN A 445 7.57 37.94 -0.46
C GLN A 445 7.48 36.41 -0.42
N THR A 446 8.11 35.73 -1.38
CA THR A 446 8.08 34.25 -1.47
C THR A 446 8.56 33.59 -0.18
N VAL A 447 9.51 34.20 0.53
CA VAL A 447 10.01 33.71 1.83
C VAL A 447 8.92 33.74 2.92
N ASP A 448 8.03 34.73 2.92
CA ASP A 448 6.93 34.83 3.88
C ASP A 448 5.85 33.79 3.58
N VAL A 449 5.60 33.53 2.29
CA VAL A 449 4.70 32.45 1.84
C VAL A 449 5.25 31.08 2.25
N ALA A 450 6.54 30.84 2.04
CA ALA A 450 7.22 29.60 2.42
C ALA A 450 7.22 29.37 3.93
N ASN A 451 7.47 30.42 4.71
CA ASN A 451 7.41 30.37 6.17
C ASN A 451 5.97 30.12 6.67
N SER A 452 4.98 30.77 6.08
CA SER A 452 3.56 30.52 6.40
C SER A 452 3.13 29.08 6.08
N TRP A 453 3.61 28.52 4.96
CA TRP A 453 3.33 27.13 4.60
C TRP A 453 3.93 26.13 5.60
N ARG A 454 5.23 26.22 5.90
CA ARG A 454 5.90 25.27 6.82
C ARG A 454 5.28 25.33 8.23
N GLU A 455 4.90 26.53 8.69
CA GLU A 455 4.30 26.75 10.01
C GLU A 455 2.88 26.16 10.05
N GLY A 456 2.10 26.37 8.99
CA GLY A 456 0.77 25.76 8.85
C GLY A 456 0.82 24.23 8.79
N ALA A 457 1.79 23.68 8.05
CA ALA A 457 2.01 22.24 7.97
C ALA A 457 2.39 21.63 9.33
N LEU A 458 3.34 22.24 10.04
CA LEU A 458 3.77 21.77 11.35
C LEU A 458 2.67 21.92 12.41
N LEU A 459 1.86 23.00 12.36
CA LEU A 459 0.66 23.12 13.21
C LEU A 459 -0.32 21.97 12.97
N PHE A 460 -0.61 21.67 11.71
CA PHE A 460 -1.54 20.60 11.34
C PHE A 460 -1.06 19.22 11.82
N ARG A 461 0.22 18.90 11.59
CA ARG A 461 0.84 17.64 12.05
C ARG A 461 0.85 17.53 13.57
N THR A 462 1.12 18.63 14.26
CA THR A 462 1.13 18.69 15.74
C THR A 462 -0.27 18.49 16.30
N TRP A 463 -1.30 19.06 15.66
CA TRP A 463 -2.69 18.82 16.03
C TRP A 463 -3.04 17.33 15.89
N ILE A 464 -2.71 16.68 14.77
CA ILE A 464 -2.93 15.24 14.58
C ILE A 464 -2.22 14.43 15.68
N ALA A 465 -0.93 14.70 15.93
CA ALA A 465 -0.19 14.00 16.97
C ALA A 465 -0.85 14.13 18.36
N ASN A 466 -1.35 15.32 18.69
CA ASN A 466 -2.06 15.58 19.94
C ASN A 466 -3.41 14.83 20.00
N GLU A 467 -4.20 14.82 18.92
CA GLU A 467 -5.47 14.07 18.86
C GLU A 467 -5.27 12.56 19.00
N LEU A 468 -4.14 12.04 18.51
CA LEU A 468 -3.77 10.64 18.64
C LEU A 468 -3.14 10.28 20.00
N GLY A 469 -3.02 11.25 20.91
CA GLY A 469 -2.57 11.02 22.28
C GLY A 469 -1.05 10.91 22.46
N VAL A 470 -0.25 11.40 21.50
CA VAL A 470 1.21 11.44 21.67
C VAL A 470 1.56 12.31 22.88
N GLU A 471 2.41 11.79 23.76
CA GLU A 471 2.83 12.48 24.98
C GLU A 471 3.47 13.84 24.64
N ARG A 472 3.04 14.89 25.36
CA ARG A 472 3.39 16.28 25.05
C ARG A 472 4.89 16.55 25.11
N ASP A 473 5.61 15.94 26.04
CA ASP A 473 7.05 16.15 26.21
C ASP A 473 7.85 15.48 25.08
N LYS A 474 7.48 14.26 24.70
CA LYS A 474 8.02 13.59 23.51
C LYS A 474 7.74 14.38 22.24
N LEU A 475 6.52 14.88 22.10
CA LEU A 475 6.11 15.69 20.95
C LEU A 475 6.94 16.99 20.88
N ARG A 476 7.14 17.68 22.00
CA ARG A 476 8.00 18.87 22.10
C ARG A 476 9.44 18.58 21.66
N GLU A 477 10.02 17.47 22.13
CA GLU A 477 11.38 17.06 21.75
C GLU A 477 11.50 16.82 20.23
N ARG A 478 10.52 16.14 19.64
CA ARG A 478 10.52 15.83 18.20
C ARG A 478 10.27 17.07 17.35
N ILE A 479 9.38 17.98 17.75
CA ILE A 479 9.19 19.29 17.08
C ILE A 479 10.50 20.08 17.04
N ALA A 480 11.29 20.06 18.13
CA ALA A 480 12.56 20.77 18.17
C ALA A 480 13.61 20.25 17.18
N ARG A 481 13.42 19.03 16.65
CA ARG A 481 14.27 18.40 15.63
C ARG A 481 13.63 18.39 14.25
N ASP A 482 12.38 18.83 14.13
CA ASP A 482 11.64 18.78 12.87
C ASP A 482 12.15 19.85 11.90
N SER A 483 12.40 19.47 10.65
CA SER A 483 12.91 20.38 9.62
C SER A 483 12.02 21.62 9.40
N GLN A 484 10.70 21.52 9.61
CA GLN A 484 9.76 22.63 9.42
C GLN A 484 9.83 23.69 10.52
N ILE A 485 10.60 23.46 11.59
CA ILE A 485 10.86 24.46 12.64
C ILE A 485 11.78 25.58 12.13
N HIS A 486 12.60 25.31 11.13
CA HIS A 486 13.61 26.22 10.64
C HIS A 486 13.04 27.17 9.57
N SER A 487 13.15 28.46 9.82
CA SER A 487 12.72 29.49 8.86
C SER A 487 13.55 29.48 7.59
N PHE A 488 12.89 29.66 6.46
CA PHE A 488 13.55 30.10 5.24
C PHE A 488 14.03 31.53 5.43
N ILE A 489 15.24 31.79 4.97
CA ILE A 489 15.87 33.11 4.95
C ILE A 489 16.15 33.49 3.51
N VAL A 490 16.09 34.79 3.21
CA VAL A 490 16.59 35.30 1.92
C VAL A 490 18.09 35.07 1.92
N ALA A 491 18.60 34.33 0.92
CA ALA A 491 20.05 34.22 0.74
C ALA A 491 20.58 35.63 0.51
N GLY A 492 21.52 36.07 1.36
CA GLY A 492 22.19 37.36 1.15
C GLY A 492 22.95 37.33 -0.18
N ASP A 493 22.83 38.41 -0.95
CA ASP A 493 23.54 38.62 -2.22
C ASP A 493 25.06 38.49 -2.09
#